data_AF-A0A9Q1CHU2-F1
#
_entry.id   AF-A0A9Q1CHU2-F1
#
_cell.length_a   1.000
_cell.length_b   1.000
_cell.length_c   1.000
_cell.angle_alpha   90.00
_cell.angle_beta   90.00
_cell.angle_gamma   90.00
#
_symmetry.space_group_name_H-M   'P 1'
#
loop_
_entity.id
_entity.type
_entity.pdbx_description
1 polymer ?
#
loop_
_entity_poly.entity_id
_entity_poly.type
_entity_poly.pdbx_seq_one_letter_code
_entity_poly.pdbx_strand_id
1 'polypeptide(L)'
;MFLARGVKVLRRITYVNSLAASSGCRKLATERTNYISVTSEPEFEGSVALIKMQKKPVNSICSNFCRELIKTVDDLENNENMRAMIITSALPGVFSAGLDFNFLLGATRDDVYNFWRVLQDTTLKLYGSRLITIAAVNGHCMAGGNLLALAADYRVMAESNKISLNETKLVNISLFSSNTVEYYTV
;
A
#
# COMPACT_ATOMS: atom_id res chain seq x y z
N MET A 1 32.63 15.34 9.89
CA MET A 1 32.82 15.03 8.46
C MET A 1 31.77 14.01 8.05
N PHE A 2 30.54 14.46 7.76
CA PHE A 2 29.57 13.78 6.91
C PHE A 2 28.75 14.89 6.26
N LEU A 3 28.90 15.02 4.94
CA LEU A 3 28.49 16.16 4.15
C LEU A 3 26.98 16.18 3.93
N ALA A 4 26.35 17.28 4.34
CA ALA A 4 25.04 17.70 3.87
C ALA A 4 25.09 17.91 2.35
N ARG A 5 24.36 17.07 1.60
CA ARG A 5 24.03 17.33 0.20
C ARG A 5 22.58 17.80 0.15
N GLY A 6 22.42 19.10 -0.11
CA GLY A 6 21.12 19.74 -0.28
C GLY A 6 20.36 19.12 -1.45
N VAL A 7 19.19 18.55 -1.15
CA VAL A 7 18.18 18.21 -2.14
C VAL A 7 17.26 19.43 -2.25
N LYS A 8 17.29 20.09 -3.42
CA LYS A 8 16.31 21.10 -3.80
C LYS A 8 14.92 20.46 -3.78
N VAL A 9 14.09 20.83 -2.82
CA VAL A 9 12.67 20.51 -2.79
C VAL A 9 12.00 21.18 -3.99
N LEU A 10 11.70 20.39 -5.02
CA LEU A 10 10.86 20.82 -6.15
C LEU A 10 9.42 20.98 -5.64
N ARG A 11 9.11 22.18 -5.14
CA ARG A 11 7.75 22.65 -4.90
C ARG A 11 6.99 22.75 -6.23
N ARG A 12 6.20 21.73 -6.57
CA ARG A 12 4.90 21.85 -7.26
C ARG A 12 4.34 20.46 -7.58
N ILE A 13 3.38 20.00 -6.80
CA ILE A 13 2.29 19.16 -7.34
C ILE A 13 1.04 20.02 -7.18
N THR A 14 0.76 20.80 -8.23
CA THR A 14 -0.48 21.57 -8.32
C THR A 14 -1.57 20.58 -8.72
N TYR A 15 -2.67 20.57 -7.96
CA TYR A 15 -3.95 19.94 -8.27
C TYR A 15 -4.13 19.57 -9.74
N VAL A 16 -4.21 18.27 -10.05
CA VAL A 16 -4.62 17.80 -11.38
C VAL A 16 -6.13 17.56 -11.35
N ASN A 17 -6.88 18.66 -11.41
CA ASN A 17 -8.21 18.65 -11.99
C ASN A 17 -8.14 19.44 -13.30
N SER A 18 -8.56 18.80 -14.38
CA SER A 18 -8.55 19.25 -15.78
C SER A 18 -7.23 19.13 -16.55
N LEU A 19 -7.33 18.39 -17.66
CA LEU A 19 -6.67 18.52 -18.98
C LEU A 19 -6.77 17.13 -19.63
N ALA A 20 -7.81 16.88 -20.43
CA ALA A 20 -7.85 17.17 -21.87
C ALA A 20 -6.66 16.53 -22.62
N ALA A 21 -7.03 15.64 -23.55
CA ALA A 21 -6.19 14.73 -24.30
C ALA A 21 -4.91 15.36 -24.90
N SER A 22 -3.77 14.72 -24.64
CA SER A 22 -2.61 14.78 -25.53
C SER A 22 -2.34 13.38 -26.09
N SER A 23 -2.50 13.29 -27.40
CA SER A 23 -2.35 12.12 -28.26
C SER A 23 -0.96 11.49 -28.13
N GLY A 24 -0.87 10.28 -27.58
CA GLY A 24 0.39 9.55 -27.43
C GLY A 24 0.45 8.56 -26.28
N CYS A 25 -0.57 8.51 -25.40
CA CYS A 25 -0.63 7.52 -24.33
C CYS A 25 -1.02 6.14 -24.90
N ARG A 26 -0.02 5.28 -25.12
CA ARG A 26 -0.26 3.83 -25.17
C ARG A 26 -0.71 3.40 -23.78
N LYS A 27 -2.03 3.33 -23.58
CA LYS A 27 -2.65 2.76 -22.38
C LYS A 27 -2.16 1.32 -22.25
N LEU A 28 -1.21 1.08 -21.36
CA LEU A 28 -0.74 -0.26 -21.02
C LEU A 28 -1.67 -0.85 -19.93
N ALA A 29 -1.80 -2.17 -19.98
CA ALA A 29 -2.89 -2.98 -19.42
C ALA A 29 -3.41 -2.53 -18.05
N THR A 30 -4.71 -2.24 -17.98
CA THR A 30 -5.45 -2.10 -16.72
C THR A 30 -5.95 -3.48 -16.32
N GLU A 31 -5.22 -4.16 -15.44
CA GLU A 31 -5.75 -5.36 -14.79
C GLU A 31 -6.54 -4.94 -13.56
N ARG A 32 -7.82 -5.35 -13.54
CA ARG A 32 -8.77 -4.97 -12.50
C ARG A 32 -9.44 -6.22 -11.96
N THR A 33 -9.23 -6.47 -10.68
CA THR A 33 -9.83 -7.57 -9.93
C THR A 33 -10.80 -7.03 -8.89
N ASN A 34 -11.40 -7.91 -8.10
CA ASN A 34 -12.42 -7.51 -7.11
C ASN A 34 -11.84 -6.65 -5.98
N TYR A 35 -10.54 -6.74 -5.70
CA TYR A 35 -9.92 -6.03 -4.57
C TYR A 35 -8.84 -5.03 -4.98
N ILE A 36 -8.15 -5.27 -6.09
CA ILE A 36 -7.01 -4.48 -6.54
C ILE A 36 -7.21 -4.04 -7.99
N SER A 37 -6.69 -2.87 -8.33
CA SER A 37 -6.53 -2.45 -9.72
C SER A 37 -5.13 -1.93 -9.94
N VAL A 38 -4.49 -2.35 -11.03
CA VAL A 38 -3.14 -1.92 -11.37
C VAL A 38 -3.20 -1.06 -12.62
N THR A 39 -2.45 0.05 -12.60
CA THR A 39 -2.19 0.88 -13.78
C THR A 39 -0.69 1.12 -13.83
N SER A 40 -0.08 1.00 -15.00
CA SER A 40 1.35 1.29 -15.17
C SER A 40 1.51 2.42 -16.18
N GLU A 41 2.35 3.39 -15.82
CA GLU A 41 2.75 4.46 -16.73
C GLU A 41 4.25 4.30 -16.99
N PRO A 42 4.69 4.32 -18.27
CA PRO A 42 6.11 4.31 -18.58
C PRO A 42 6.71 5.70 -18.27
N GLU A 43 7.63 5.77 -17.32
CA GLU A 43 8.45 6.97 -17.10
C GLU A 43 9.83 6.81 -17.76
N PHE A 44 10.54 7.93 -17.92
CA PHE A 44 11.90 7.92 -18.45
C PHE A 44 12.81 7.13 -17.49
N GLU A 45 13.36 6.00 -17.96
CA GLU A 45 14.19 5.01 -17.23
C GLU A 45 13.46 3.92 -16.41
N GLY A 46 12.17 3.70 -16.65
CA GLY A 46 11.47 2.52 -16.13
C GLY A 46 9.98 2.74 -15.93
N SER A 47 9.24 1.64 -15.76
CA SER A 47 7.81 1.73 -15.44
C SER A 47 7.58 1.80 -13.94
N VAL A 48 6.61 2.63 -13.55
CA VAL A 48 6.07 2.68 -12.20
C VAL A 48 4.65 2.13 -12.24
N ALA A 49 4.36 1.17 -11.36
CA ALA A 49 3.02 0.63 -11.19
C ALA A 49 2.28 1.35 -10.06
N LEU A 50 1.02 1.71 -10.30
CA LEU A 50 0.09 2.20 -9.30
C LEU A 50 -0.91 1.10 -8.96
N ILE A 51 -0.77 0.53 -7.77
CA ILE A 51 -1.66 -0.46 -7.18
C ILE A 51 -2.70 0.28 -6.34
N LYS A 52 -3.97 0.19 -6.72
CA LYS A 52 -5.08 0.77 -5.95
C LYS A 52 -5.90 -0.32 -5.28
N MET A 53 -5.99 -0.24 -3.95
CA MET A 53 -6.89 -1.07 -3.15
C MET A 53 -8.31 -0.53 -3.24
N GLN A 54 -9.28 -1.38 -3.57
CA GLN A 54 -10.68 -0.99 -3.85
C GLN A 54 -11.72 -1.92 -3.18
N LYS A 55 -11.33 -2.71 -2.18
CA LYS A 55 -12.25 -3.57 -1.42
C LYS A 55 -13.16 -2.73 -0.53
N LYS A 56 -14.38 -2.48 -0.99
CA LYS A 56 -15.41 -1.78 -0.20
C LYS A 56 -15.77 -2.58 1.07
N PRO A 57 -16.18 -1.90 2.16
CA PRO A 57 -16.27 -0.43 2.30
C PRO A 57 -14.97 0.25 2.72
N VAL A 58 -13.99 -0.48 3.26
CA VAL A 58 -12.85 0.12 4.00
C VAL A 58 -11.50 -0.56 3.75
N ASN A 59 -11.34 -1.28 2.64
CA ASN A 59 -10.17 -2.11 2.33
C ASN A 59 -9.78 -3.04 3.48
N SER A 60 -10.75 -3.80 4.01
CA SER A 60 -10.46 -4.76 5.08
C SER A 60 -9.62 -5.93 4.56
N ILE A 61 -8.60 -6.30 5.32
CA ILE A 61 -7.62 -7.32 4.95
C ILE A 61 -8.18 -8.70 5.26
N CYS A 62 -8.35 -9.51 4.22
CA CYS A 62 -8.75 -10.92 4.29
C CYS A 62 -7.80 -11.78 3.46
N SER A 63 -7.83 -13.11 3.63
CA SER A 63 -6.93 -14.03 2.92
C SER A 63 -6.96 -13.84 1.39
N ASN A 64 -8.13 -13.58 0.82
CA ASN A 64 -8.27 -13.38 -0.62
C ASN A 64 -7.61 -12.09 -1.10
N PHE A 65 -7.76 -11.00 -0.34
CA PHE A 65 -7.07 -9.74 -0.60
C PHE A 65 -5.55 -9.94 -0.58
N CYS A 66 -5.04 -10.61 0.44
CA CYS A 66 -3.61 -10.88 0.59
C CYS A 66 -3.04 -11.71 -0.56
N ARG A 67 -3.72 -12.79 -0.96
CA ARG A 67 -3.29 -13.62 -2.10
C ARG A 67 -3.29 -12.84 -3.42
N GLU A 68 -4.29 -11.98 -3.61
CA GLU A 68 -4.35 -11.13 -4.80
C GLU A 68 -3.22 -10.10 -4.82
N LEU A 69 -2.86 -9.54 -3.66
CA LEU A 69 -1.74 -8.63 -3.53
C LEU A 69 -0.40 -9.33 -3.79
N ILE A 70 -0.17 -10.52 -3.22
CA ILE A 70 1.02 -11.34 -3.49
C ILE A 70 1.17 -11.58 -4.99
N LYS A 71 0.11 -12.08 -5.64
CA LYS A 71 0.12 -12.35 -7.08
C LYS A 71 0.44 -11.08 -7.87
N THR A 72 -0.18 -9.96 -7.52
CA THR A 72 0.08 -8.67 -8.16
C THR A 72 1.55 -8.27 -8.05
N VAL A 73 2.15 -8.45 -6.86
CA VAL A 73 3.57 -8.16 -6.65
C VAL A 73 4.44 -9.12 -7.47
N ASP A 74 4.13 -10.42 -7.49
CA ASP A 74 4.85 -11.40 -8.33
C ASP A 74 4.82 -11.00 -9.82
N ASP A 75 3.66 -10.64 -10.34
CA ASP A 75 3.48 -10.24 -11.74
C ASP A 75 4.31 -8.97 -12.07
N LEU A 76 4.36 -8.01 -11.15
CA LEU A 76 5.19 -6.81 -11.28
C LEU A 76 6.69 -7.12 -11.16
N GLU A 77 7.08 -8.03 -10.27
CA GLU A 77 8.46 -8.49 -10.09
C GLU A 77 8.95 -9.39 -11.23
N ASN A 78 8.06 -9.97 -12.03
CA ASN A 78 8.47 -10.69 -13.24
C ASN A 78 8.68 -9.76 -14.44
N ASN A 79 8.27 -8.49 -14.34
CA ASN A 79 8.50 -7.50 -15.39
C ASN A 79 9.85 -6.78 -15.19
N GLU A 80 10.81 -7.07 -16.07
CA GLU A 80 12.18 -6.51 -16.01
C GLU A 80 12.22 -4.98 -16.13
N ASN A 81 11.23 -4.37 -16.82
CA ASN A 81 11.14 -2.92 -16.97
C ASN A 81 10.50 -2.22 -15.76
N MET A 82 9.90 -2.98 -14.84
CA MET A 82 9.28 -2.44 -13.63
C MET A 82 10.36 -2.08 -12.61
N ARG A 83 10.31 -0.85 -12.10
CA ARG A 83 11.29 -0.32 -11.14
C ARG A 83 10.69 0.00 -9.78
N ALA A 84 9.44 0.42 -9.75
CA ALA A 84 8.76 0.79 -8.53
C ALA A 84 7.27 0.46 -8.57
N MET A 85 6.68 0.30 -7.39
CA MET A 85 5.25 0.18 -7.20
C MET A 85 4.77 1.14 -6.11
N ILE A 86 3.64 1.78 -6.37
CA ILE A 86 2.95 2.68 -5.45
C ILE A 86 1.66 2.00 -5.01
N ILE A 87 1.51 1.77 -3.71
CA ILE A 87 0.29 1.21 -3.12
C ILE A 87 -0.52 2.35 -2.54
N THR A 88 -1.78 2.48 -2.98
CA THR A 88 -2.72 3.50 -2.50
C THR A 88 -4.14 2.93 -2.45
N SER A 89 -5.09 3.72 -1.98
CA SER A 89 -6.51 3.35 -1.98
C SER A 89 -7.28 4.08 -3.08
N ALA A 90 -8.19 3.36 -3.73
CA ALA A 90 -9.23 3.95 -4.58
C ALA A 90 -10.44 4.45 -3.78
N LEU A 91 -10.52 4.12 -2.49
CA LEU A 91 -11.62 4.53 -1.62
C LEU A 91 -11.29 5.89 -0.97
N PRO A 92 -12.22 6.86 -1.00
CA PRO A 92 -11.99 8.17 -0.43
C PRO A 92 -11.88 8.11 1.10
N GLY A 93 -10.85 8.77 1.66
CA GLY A 93 -10.68 8.92 3.11
C GLY A 93 -10.25 7.66 3.85
N VAL A 94 -10.06 6.52 3.17
CA VAL A 94 -9.63 5.26 3.80
C VAL A 94 -8.52 4.64 2.98
N PHE A 95 -7.36 4.43 3.61
CA PHE A 95 -6.30 3.60 3.05
C PHE A 95 -6.62 2.13 3.31
N SER A 96 -6.74 1.75 4.57
CA SER A 96 -7.25 0.44 5.02
C SER A 96 -7.65 0.51 6.49
N ALA A 97 -8.79 -0.10 6.82
CA ALA A 97 -9.25 -0.27 8.20
C ALA A 97 -8.58 -1.45 8.94
N GLY A 98 -7.67 -2.19 8.29
CA GLY A 98 -6.96 -3.32 8.88
C GLY A 98 -7.69 -4.64 8.71
N LEU A 99 -7.52 -5.54 9.68
CA LEU A 99 -7.98 -6.92 9.59
C LEU A 99 -9.51 -7.01 9.55
N ASP A 100 -10.03 -7.96 8.77
CA ASP A 100 -11.47 -8.20 8.68
C ASP A 100 -11.98 -8.97 9.91
N PHE A 101 -12.45 -8.25 10.93
CA PHE A 101 -12.94 -8.87 12.18
C PHE A 101 -14.17 -9.76 11.97
N ASN A 102 -15.00 -9.47 10.96
CA ASN A 102 -16.16 -10.33 10.66
C ASN A 102 -15.71 -11.73 10.23
N PHE A 103 -14.58 -11.83 9.54
CA PHE A 103 -13.96 -13.11 9.23
C PHE A 103 -13.43 -13.79 10.51
N LEU A 104 -12.76 -13.05 11.39
CA LEU A 104 -12.14 -13.60 12.60
C LEU A 104 -13.17 -14.13 13.62
N LEU A 105 -14.35 -13.51 13.74
CA LEU A 105 -15.36 -13.88 14.74
C LEU A 105 -16.02 -15.25 14.49
N GLY A 106 -16.05 -15.73 13.24
CA GLY A 106 -16.63 -17.02 12.87
C GLY A 106 -15.62 -18.08 12.42
N ALA A 107 -14.34 -17.75 12.44
CA ALA A 107 -13.27 -18.60 11.92
C ALA A 107 -12.88 -19.70 12.90
N THR A 108 -12.54 -20.88 12.38
CA THR A 108 -11.90 -21.92 13.18
C THR A 108 -10.46 -21.56 13.52
N ARG A 109 -9.84 -22.28 14.45
CA ARG A 109 -8.41 -22.09 14.78
C ARG A 109 -7.52 -22.22 13.55
N ASP A 110 -7.82 -23.19 12.69
CA ASP A 110 -7.05 -23.44 11.48
C ASP A 110 -7.23 -22.33 10.44
N ASP A 111 -8.45 -21.77 10.32
CA ASP A 111 -8.72 -20.62 9.44
C ASP A 111 -7.92 -19.39 9.89
N VAL A 112 -7.91 -19.12 11.19
CA VAL A 112 -7.13 -18.00 11.77
C VAL A 112 -5.64 -18.23 11.54
N TYR A 113 -5.13 -19.45 11.78
CA TYR A 113 -3.73 -19.79 11.54
C TYR A 113 -3.33 -19.59 10.07
N ASN A 114 -4.15 -20.08 9.15
CA ASN A 114 -3.94 -19.92 7.71
C ASN A 114 -3.98 -18.45 7.28
N PHE A 115 -4.89 -17.67 7.84
CA PHE A 115 -4.95 -16.22 7.58
C PHE A 115 -3.68 -15.52 8.02
N TRP A 116 -3.19 -15.77 9.25
CA TRP A 116 -1.97 -15.16 9.75
C TRP A 116 -0.75 -15.52 8.91
N ARG A 117 -0.65 -16.78 8.47
CA ARG A 117 0.41 -17.21 7.55
C ARG A 117 0.38 -16.40 6.25
N VAL A 118 -0.78 -16.31 5.61
CA VAL A 118 -0.93 -15.56 4.35
C VAL A 118 -0.64 -14.05 4.54
N LEU A 119 -1.04 -13.47 5.68
CA LEU A 119 -0.75 -12.07 6.01
C LEU A 119 0.76 -11.84 6.18
N GLN A 120 1.46 -12.75 6.88
CA GLN A 120 2.91 -12.70 7.05
C GLN A 120 3.62 -12.83 5.71
N ASP A 121 3.22 -13.82 4.89
CA ASP A 121 3.77 -14.03 3.55
C ASP A 121 3.60 -12.76 2.69
N THR A 122 2.44 -12.11 2.75
CA THR A 122 2.17 -10.85 2.04
C THR A 122 3.08 -9.71 2.51
N THR A 123 3.24 -9.58 3.83
CA THR A 123 4.06 -8.53 4.43
C THR A 123 5.53 -8.71 4.08
N LEU A 124 6.03 -9.95 4.17
CA LEU A 124 7.40 -10.31 3.81
C LEU A 124 7.65 -10.13 2.31
N LYS A 125 6.66 -10.45 1.46
CA LYS A 125 6.76 -10.25 0.02
C LYS A 125 6.92 -8.78 -0.35
N LEU A 126 6.17 -7.88 0.29
CA LEU A 126 6.30 -6.44 0.11
C LEU A 126 7.65 -5.93 0.63
N TYR A 127 8.01 -6.32 1.86
CA TYR A 127 9.25 -5.89 2.50
C TYR A 127 10.52 -6.37 1.80
N GLY A 128 10.49 -7.59 1.27
CA GLY A 128 11.59 -8.21 0.55
C GLY A 128 11.54 -8.00 -0.96
N SER A 129 10.66 -7.12 -1.47
CA SER A 129 10.51 -6.95 -2.90
C SER A 129 11.77 -6.37 -3.55
N ARG A 130 12.07 -6.81 -4.77
CA ARG A 130 13.14 -6.17 -5.56
C ARG A 130 12.77 -4.79 -6.10
N LEU A 131 11.47 -4.47 -6.11
CA LEU A 131 10.93 -3.20 -6.60
C LEU A 131 10.88 -2.18 -5.46
N ILE A 132 11.14 -0.91 -5.79
CA ILE A 132 10.96 0.17 -4.81
C ILE A 132 9.47 0.26 -4.48
N THR A 133 9.11 0.05 -3.22
CA THR A 133 7.73 0.04 -2.75
C THR A 133 7.40 1.34 -2.03
N ILE A 134 6.37 2.04 -2.49
CA ILE A 134 5.93 3.31 -1.91
C ILE A 134 4.48 3.17 -1.44
N ALA A 135 4.22 3.36 -0.15
CA ALA A 135 2.86 3.46 0.38
C ALA A 135 2.38 4.93 0.33
N ALA A 136 1.46 5.22 -0.58
CA ALA A 136 0.77 6.51 -0.67
C ALA A 136 -0.53 6.45 0.13
N VAL A 137 -0.43 6.82 1.41
CA VAL A 137 -1.50 6.80 2.42
C VAL A 137 -2.40 8.03 2.25
N ASN A 138 -3.43 7.87 1.41
CA ASN A 138 -4.41 8.89 1.06
C ASN A 138 -5.68 8.89 1.93
N GLY A 139 -5.65 8.21 3.08
CA GLY A 139 -6.81 8.03 3.95
C GLY A 139 -6.43 7.42 5.30
N HIS A 140 -7.44 7.13 6.13
CA HIS A 140 -7.24 6.45 7.41
C HIS A 140 -6.55 5.09 7.23
N CYS A 141 -5.50 4.85 8.02
CA CYS A 141 -4.67 3.66 7.97
C CYS A 141 -4.59 3.02 9.35
N MET A 142 -5.28 1.90 9.56
CA MET A 142 -5.40 1.27 10.87
C MET A 142 -4.86 -0.17 10.88
N ALA A 143 -4.29 -0.58 12.01
CA ALA A 143 -3.86 -1.95 12.30
C ALA A 143 -3.08 -2.59 11.14
N GLY A 144 -3.60 -3.68 10.56
CA GLY A 144 -3.01 -4.38 9.43
C GLY A 144 -2.80 -3.49 8.19
N GLY A 145 -3.55 -2.40 8.03
CA GLY A 145 -3.27 -1.41 6.99
C GLY A 145 -1.94 -0.71 7.19
N ASN A 146 -1.59 -0.43 8.46
CA ASN A 146 -0.29 0.12 8.82
C ASN A 146 0.82 -0.93 8.65
N LEU A 147 0.54 -2.21 8.88
CA LEU A 147 1.50 -3.28 8.60
C LEU A 147 1.92 -3.29 7.11
N LEU A 148 0.96 -3.16 6.19
CA LEU A 148 1.25 -3.06 4.76
C LEU A 148 2.03 -1.78 4.42
N ALA A 149 1.70 -0.64 5.05
CA ALA A 149 2.42 0.61 4.83
C ALA A 149 3.86 0.56 5.39
N LEU A 150 4.08 -0.13 6.51
CA LEU A 150 5.39 -0.31 7.12
C LEU A 150 6.28 -1.26 6.33
N ALA A 151 5.69 -2.22 5.60
CA ALA A 151 6.43 -3.10 4.69
C ALA A 151 6.99 -2.35 3.47
N ALA A 152 6.49 -1.16 3.14
CA ALA A 152 7.00 -0.35 2.04
C ALA A 152 8.35 0.32 2.39
N ASP A 153 9.18 0.60 1.37
CA ASP A 153 10.42 1.36 1.55
C ASP A 153 10.14 2.80 1.97
N TYR A 154 9.20 3.44 1.26
CA TYR A 154 8.78 4.82 1.51
C TYR A 154 7.31 4.90 1.85
N ARG A 155 6.96 5.87 2.70
CA ARG A 155 5.59 6.18 3.09
C ARG A 155 5.36 7.68 2.91
N VAL A 156 4.31 8.01 2.18
CA VAL A 156 3.83 9.38 2.01
C VAL A 156 2.39 9.41 2.50
N MET A 157 2.06 10.37 3.35
CA MET A 157 0.75 10.46 3.98
C MET A 157 0.12 11.82 3.73
N ALA A 158 -1.13 11.81 3.25
CA ALA A 158 -1.90 13.04 3.08
C ALA A 158 -2.27 13.64 4.44
N GLU A 159 -2.22 14.98 4.53
CA GLU A 159 -2.54 15.74 5.72
C GLU A 159 -3.91 15.37 6.32
N SER A 160 -4.06 15.52 7.64
CA SER A 160 -5.31 15.26 8.40
C SER A 160 -5.76 13.79 8.54
N ASN A 161 -5.04 12.83 7.95
CA ASN A 161 -5.35 11.41 8.14
C ASN A 161 -4.76 10.88 9.46
N LYS A 162 -5.33 9.77 9.95
CA LYS A 162 -4.84 9.09 11.15
C LYS A 162 -4.23 7.75 10.79
N ILE A 163 -3.06 7.49 11.36
CA ILE A 163 -2.40 6.19 11.34
C ILE A 163 -2.37 5.65 12.77
N SER A 164 -2.72 4.38 12.95
CA SER A 164 -2.85 3.81 14.30
C SER A 164 -2.61 2.31 14.30
N LEU A 165 -1.79 1.84 15.25
CA LEU A 165 -1.69 0.44 15.63
C LEU A 165 -2.67 0.17 16.79
N ASN A 166 -3.95 0.05 16.47
CA ASN A 166 -5.01 -0.16 17.46
C ASN A 166 -5.07 -1.62 17.96
N GLU A 167 -4.21 -2.52 17.49
CA GLU A 167 -4.03 -3.86 18.05
C GLU A 167 -3.72 -3.82 19.56
N THR A 168 -3.06 -2.75 20.03
CA THR A 168 -2.79 -2.50 21.45
C THR A 168 -4.06 -2.40 22.30
N LYS A 169 -5.16 -1.89 21.75
CA LYS A 169 -6.45 -1.83 22.47
C LYS A 169 -7.24 -3.13 22.42
N LEU A 170 -6.88 -4.06 21.53
CA LEU A 170 -7.70 -5.26 21.25
C LEU A 170 -7.03 -6.58 21.67
N VAL A 171 -5.70 -6.68 21.67
CA VAL A 171 -5.01 -8.00 21.77
C VAL A 171 -3.90 -8.05 22.85
N ASN A 172 -3.64 -6.97 23.59
CA ASN A 172 -2.67 -6.96 24.72
C ASN A 172 -1.29 -7.59 24.43
N ILE A 173 -0.80 -7.45 23.19
CA ILE A 173 0.52 -7.93 22.73
C ILE A 173 1.29 -6.73 22.15
N SER A 174 2.46 -6.44 22.74
CA SER A 174 3.33 -5.33 22.34
C SER A 174 4.51 -5.85 21.53
N LEU A 175 4.67 -5.35 20.30
CA LEU A 175 5.92 -5.44 19.53
C LEU A 175 6.55 -4.06 19.21
N PHE A 176 5.86 -2.93 19.50
CA PHE A 176 6.42 -1.59 19.29
C PHE A 176 6.04 -0.65 20.44
N SER A 177 7.06 -0.05 21.08
CA SER A 177 6.97 0.81 22.26
C SER A 177 6.69 2.29 21.96
N SER A 178 6.50 2.68 20.69
CA SER A 178 6.43 4.09 20.29
C SER A 178 5.39 4.26 19.18
N ASN A 179 4.24 4.86 19.49
CA ASN A 179 3.12 5.10 18.56
C ASN A 179 3.38 6.24 17.55
N THR A 180 4.63 6.64 17.33
CA THR A 180 4.99 7.70 16.39
C THR A 180 6.03 7.15 15.42
N VAL A 181 5.56 6.70 14.27
CA VAL A 181 6.42 6.51 13.10
C VAL A 181 6.48 7.88 12.41
N GLU A 182 7.67 8.41 12.17
CA GLU A 182 7.82 9.67 11.43
C GLU A 182 7.42 9.46 9.96
N TYR A 183 6.41 10.19 9.50
CA TYR A 183 5.98 10.19 8.09
C TYR A 183 6.40 11.50 7.44
N TYR A 184 6.87 11.43 6.20
CA TYR A 184 6.98 12.62 5.36
C TYR A 184 5.55 13.04 4.96
N THR A 185 5.04 14.07 5.63
CA THR A 185 3.80 14.76 5.24
C THR A 185 4.12 15.66 4.05
N VAL A 186 3.28 15.63 3.03
CA VAL A 186 3.46 16.40 1.78
C VAL A 186 2.28 17.33 1.59
#